data_AF-A0AA96J937-F1
#
_entry.id   AF-A0AA96J937-F1
#
_cell.length_a   1.000
_cell.length_b   1.000
_cell.length_c   1.000
_cell.angle_alpha   90.00
_cell.angle_beta   90.00
_cell.angle_gamma   90.00
#
_symmetry.space_group_name_H-M   'P 1'
#
loop_
_entity.id
_entity.type
_entity.pdbx_description
1 polymer ?
#
loop_
_entity_poly.entity_id
_entity_poly.type
_entity_poly.pdbx_seq_one_letter_code
_entity_poly.pdbx_strand_id
1 'polypeptide(L)'
;MTKVFKFFAISEGISYLALFANMLINKSYNPELYKTLLFPIGMAHGVLFIAYVLFAFIIRKNQNWNLKEFVLVQLASLLPFGTFYVEKKLVRNA
;
A
#
# COMPACT_ATOMS: atom_id res chain seq x y z
N MET A 1 -5.00 2.40 -16.87
CA MET A 1 -5.28 2.89 -15.50
C MET A 1 -5.34 1.78 -14.46
N THR A 2 -6.11 0.71 -14.66
CA THR A 2 -6.19 -0.40 -13.69
C THR A 2 -4.85 -1.09 -13.44
N LYS A 3 -4.05 -1.38 -14.47
CA LYS A 3 -2.68 -1.94 -14.31
C LYS A 3 -1.75 -1.05 -13.48
N VAL A 4 -1.89 0.27 -13.62
CA VAL A 4 -1.10 1.26 -12.86
C VAL A 4 -1.51 1.25 -11.39
N PHE A 5 -2.82 1.20 -11.10
CA PHE A 5 -3.30 1.03 -9.72
C PHE A 5 -2.79 -0.28 -9.10
N LYS A 6 -2.84 -1.40 -9.82
CA LYS A 6 -2.29 -2.68 -9.34
C LYS A 6 -0.80 -2.56 -8.98
N PHE A 7 -0.02 -1.88 -9.80
CA PHE A 7 1.39 -1.61 -9.52
C PHE A 7 1.57 -0.81 -8.22
N PHE A 8 0.80 0.26 -8.02
CA PHE A 8 0.86 1.05 -6.79
C PHE A 8 0.35 0.28 -5.57
N ALA A 9 -0.71 -0.50 -5.69
CA ALA A 9 -1.25 -1.34 -4.62
C ALA A 9 -0.23 -2.39 -4.14
N ILE A 10 0.42 -3.08 -5.08
CA ILE A 10 1.45 -4.07 -4.76
C ILE A 10 2.69 -3.39 -4.16
N SER A 11 3.13 -2.28 -4.76
CA SER A 11 4.30 -1.54 -4.28
C SER A 11 4.08 -0.96 -2.88
N GLU A 12 2.89 -0.41 -2.61
CA GLU A 12 2.48 0.07 -1.30
C GLU A 12 2.54 -1.07 -0.27
N GLY A 13 1.94 -2.22 -0.57
CA GLY A 13 1.96 -3.39 0.32
C GLY A 13 3.38 -3.88 0.60
N ILE A 14 4.24 -3.95 -0.43
CA ILE A 14 5.66 -4.31 -0.27
C ILE A 14 6.38 -3.30 0.62
N SER A 15 6.16 -1.99 0.41
CA SER A 15 6.79 -0.94 1.22
C SER A 15 6.34 -0.97 2.68
N TYR A 16 5.07 -1.32 2.94
CA TYR A 16 4.54 -1.52 4.29
C TYR A 16 5.24 -2.72 4.94
N LEU A 17 5.32 -3.86 4.24
CA LEU A 17 6.02 -5.05 4.75
C LEU A 17 7.50 -4.77 5.02
N ALA A 18 8.16 -3.95 4.20
CA ALA A 18 9.54 -3.51 4.44
C ALA A 18 9.67 -2.67 5.71
N LEU A 19 8.74 -1.73 5.97
CA LEU A 19 8.70 -0.98 7.24
C LEU A 19 8.49 -1.91 8.44
N PHE A 20 7.58 -2.87 8.32
CA PHE A 20 7.27 -3.82 9.38
C PHE A 20 8.46 -4.73 9.68
N ALA A 21 9.13 -5.25 8.64
CA ALA A 21 10.35 -6.03 8.78
C ALA A 21 11.49 -5.21 9.41
N ASN A 22 11.69 -3.96 8.98
CA ASN A 22 12.69 -3.08 9.58
C ASN A 22 12.42 -2.84 11.08
N MET A 23 11.15 -2.69 11.46
CA MET A 23 10.75 -2.53 12.85
C MET A 23 10.95 -3.80 13.68
N LEU A 24 10.63 -4.99 13.15
CA LEU A 24 10.74 -6.25 13.90
C LEU A 24 12.20 -6.72 14.04
N ILE A 25 13.00 -6.56 13.00
CA ILE A 25 14.37 -7.07 12.93
C ILE A 25 15.35 -6.03 13.45
N ASN A 26 15.42 -4.84 12.82
CA ASN A 26 16.54 -3.94 13.07
C ASN A 26 16.37 -3.11 14.35
N LYS A 27 15.13 -2.83 14.78
CA LYS A 27 14.88 -1.98 15.95
C LYS A 27 15.57 -2.49 17.23
N SER A 28 15.58 -3.80 17.44
CA SER A 28 16.17 -4.43 18.62
C SER A 28 17.62 -4.85 18.43
N TYR A 29 18.00 -5.30 17.23
CA TYR A 29 19.34 -5.82 16.94
C TYR A 29 20.35 -4.74 16.55
N ASN A 30 19.93 -3.72 15.78
CA ASN A 30 20.79 -2.64 15.32
C ASN A 30 20.01 -1.31 15.21
N PRO A 31 19.91 -0.56 16.33
CA PRO A 31 19.14 0.68 16.39
C PRO A 31 19.64 1.79 15.45
N GLU A 32 20.94 1.82 15.13
CA GLU A 32 21.51 2.78 14.17
C GLU A 32 21.04 2.46 12.75
N LEU A 33 21.17 1.19 12.33
CA LEU A 33 20.68 0.73 11.03
C LEU A 33 19.17 0.96 10.89
N TYR A 34 18.40 0.69 11.94
CA TYR A 34 16.96 0.95 11.98
C TYR A 34 16.65 2.41 11.62
N LYS A 35 17.32 3.38 12.27
CA LYS A 35 17.10 4.82 12.01
C LYS A 35 17.48 5.22 10.59
N THR A 36 18.60 4.72 10.10
CA THR A 36 19.10 5.01 8.73
C THR A 36 18.13 4.50 7.66
N LEU A 37 17.54 3.31 7.85
CA LEU A 37 16.58 2.72 6.91
C LEU A 37 15.16 3.26 7.07
N LEU A 38 14.78 3.70 8.27
CA LEU A 38 13.42 4.15 8.57
C LEU A 38 13.01 5.35 7.71
N PHE A 39 13.87 6.36 7.58
CA PHE A 39 13.55 7.56 6.81
C PHE A 39 13.29 7.28 5.31
N PRO A 40 14.21 6.65 4.54
CA PRO A 40 14.00 6.43 3.12
C PRO A 40 12.83 5.46 2.85
N ILE A 41 12.68 4.38 3.63
CA ILE A 41 11.57 3.44 3.45
C ILE A 41 10.24 4.10 3.83
N GLY A 42 10.22 4.88 4.92
CA GLY A 42 9.03 5.61 5.37
C GLY A 42 8.56 6.66 4.36
N MET A 43 9.49 7.42 3.78
CA MET A 43 9.20 8.37 2.72
C MET A 43 8.66 7.69 1.47
N ALA A 44 9.30 6.61 1.02
CA ALA A 44 8.84 5.83 -0.13
C ALA A 44 7.42 5.28 0.09
N HIS A 45 7.17 4.71 1.27
CA HIS A 45 5.86 4.21 1.66
C HIS A 45 4.81 5.33 1.67
N GLY A 46 5.10 6.48 2.26
CA GLY A 46 4.18 7.62 2.29
C GLY A 46 3.78 8.13 0.90
N VAL A 47 4.74 8.21 -0.04
CA VAL A 47 4.46 8.57 -1.43
C VAL A 47 3.59 7.51 -2.12
N LEU A 48 3.90 6.22 -1.91
CA LEU A 48 3.11 5.12 -2.46
C LEU A 48 1.69 5.09 -1.90
N PHE A 49 1.50 5.38 -0.62
CA PHE A 49 0.19 5.50 0.03
C PHE A 49 -0.66 6.61 -0.60
N ILE A 50 -0.10 7.80 -0.79
CA ILE A 50 -0.79 8.91 -1.45
C ILE A 50 -1.16 8.54 -2.89
N ALA A 51 -0.22 7.94 -3.63
CA ALA A 51 -0.48 7.48 -5.00
C ALA A 51 -1.62 6.44 -5.03
N TYR A 52 -1.58 5.44 -4.16
CA TYR A 52 -2.64 4.44 -4.03
C TYR A 52 -4.01 5.07 -3.81
N VAL A 53 -4.11 5.99 -2.84
CA VAL A 53 -5.36 6.71 -2.53
C VAL A 53 -5.87 7.48 -3.75
N LEU A 54 -5.02 8.26 -4.41
CA LEU A 54 -5.40 9.05 -5.59
C LEU A 54 -5.86 8.15 -6.74
N PHE A 55 -5.11 7.10 -7.06
CA PHE A 55 -5.49 6.18 -8.12
C PHE A 55 -6.76 5.40 -7.79
N ALA A 56 -7.02 5.05 -6.52
CA ALA A 56 -8.27 4.43 -6.09
C ALA A 56 -9.48 5.31 -6.42
N PHE A 57 -9.39 6.63 -6.20
CA PHE A 57 -10.44 7.57 -6.60
C PHE A 57 -10.64 7.61 -8.12
N ILE A 58 -9.54 7.63 -8.89
CA ILE A 58 -9.59 7.68 -10.36
C ILE A 58 -10.25 6.44 -10.94
N ILE A 59 -9.89 5.25 -10.45
CA ILE A 59 -10.42 3.99 -11.01
C ILE A 59 -11.78 3.58 -10.44
N ARG A 60 -12.25 4.23 -9.37
CA ARG A 60 -13.51 3.88 -8.67
C ARG A 60 -14.68 3.72 -9.63
N LYS A 61 -14.88 4.69 -10.53
CA LYS A 61 -15.98 4.65 -11.52
C LYS A 61 -15.79 3.50 -12.51
N ASN A 62 -14.57 3.29 -12.99
CA ASN A 62 -14.27 2.22 -13.95
C ASN A 62 -14.43 0.82 -13.35
N GLN A 63 -14.19 0.67 -12.03
CA GLN A 63 -14.37 -0.57 -11.31
C GLN A 63 -15.81 -0.79 -10.81
N ASN A 64 -16.71 0.18 -11.00
CA ASN A 64 -18.09 0.16 -10.49
C ASN A 64 -18.18 -0.12 -8.98
N TRP A 65 -17.21 0.37 -8.20
CA TRP A 65 -17.19 0.16 -6.76
C TRP A 65 -18.29 0.96 -6.06
N ASN A 66 -19.11 0.27 -5.27
CA ASN A 66 -20.03 0.91 -4.35
C ASN A 66 -19.27 1.58 -3.19
N LEU A 67 -19.97 2.37 -2.36
CA LEU A 67 -19.32 3.12 -1.29
C LEU A 67 -18.62 2.21 -0.26
N LYS A 68 -19.16 1.02 0.02
CA LYS A 68 -18.56 0.06 0.96
C LYS A 68 -17.26 -0.52 0.42
N GLU A 69 -17.26 -0.93 -0.86
CA GLU A 69 -16.06 -1.41 -1.55
C GLU A 69 -14.99 -0.33 -1.62
N PHE A 70 -15.38 0.90 -1.94
CA PHE A 70 -14.45 2.02 -1.96
C PHE A 70 -13.81 2.27 -0.59
N VAL A 71 -14.61 2.30 0.49
CA VAL A 71 -14.07 2.44 1.85
C VAL A 71 -13.15 1.27 2.21
N LEU A 72 -13.51 0.03 1.83
CA LEU A 72 -12.67 -1.14 2.05
C LEU A 72 -11.33 -1.03 1.32
N VAL A 73 -11.32 -0.52 0.09
CA VAL A 73 -10.09 -0.24 -0.69
C VAL A 73 -9.20 0.76 0.04
N GLN A 74 -9.76 1.84 0.61
CA GLN A 74 -8.97 2.82 1.35
C GLN A 74 -8.43 2.27 2.68
N LEU A 75 -9.24 1.51 3.40
CA LEU A 75 -8.83 0.87 4.66
C LEU A 75 -7.76 -0.19 4.43
N ALA A 76 -7.76 -0.83 3.26
CA ALA A 76 -6.80 -1.86 2.92
C ALA A 76 -5.35 -1.35 2.86
N SER A 77 -5.12 -0.07 2.52
CA SER A 77 -3.78 0.54 2.60
C SER A 77 -3.29 0.85 4.02
N LEU A 78 -4.12 0.65 5.04
CA LEU A 78 -3.71 0.79 6.44
C LEU A 78 -3.28 -0.54 7.05
N LEU A 79 -3.46 -1.64 6.32
CA LEU A 79 -3.13 -2.98 6.78
C LEU A 79 -2.01 -3.55 5.89
N PRO A 80 -0.95 -4.14 6.46
CA PRO A 80 0.23 -4.60 5.71
C PRO A 80 -0.07 -5.62 4.60
N PHE A 81 -1.21 -6.31 4.68
CA PHE A 81 -1.66 -7.28 3.67
C PHE A 81 -2.95 -6.86 2.93
N GLY A 82 -3.54 -5.72 3.30
CA GLY A 82 -4.84 -5.32 2.79
C GLY A 82 -4.80 -5.01 1.29
N THR A 83 -3.77 -4.30 0.83
CA THR A 83 -3.65 -3.90 -0.58
C THR A 83 -3.48 -5.07 -1.53
N PHE A 84 -2.79 -6.14 -1.12
CA PHE A 84 -2.72 -7.40 -1.89
C PHE A 84 -4.10 -8.09 -2.01
N TYR A 85 -4.88 -8.11 -0.92
CA TYR A 85 -6.22 -8.69 -0.95
C TYR A 85 -7.16 -7.91 -1.86
N VAL A 86 -7.13 -6.59 -1.76
CA VAL A 86 -7.95 -5.69 -2.60
C VAL A 86 -7.57 -5.81 -4.07
N GLU A 87 -6.27 -5.82 -4.38
CA GLU A 87 -5.75 -6.02 -5.74
C GLU A 87 -6.30 -7.31 -6.35
N LYS A 88 -6.25 -8.42 -5.59
CA LYS A 88 -6.67 -9.74 -6.09
C LYS A 88 -8.18 -9.90 -6.20
N LYS A 89 -8.95 -9.35 -5.25
CA LYS A 89 -10.39 -9.63 -5.11
C LYS A 89 -11.30 -8.57 -5.72
N LEU A 90 -10.94 -7.29 -5.58
CA LEU A 90 -11.81 -6.17 -5.94
C LEU A 90 -11.42 -5.51 -7.25
N VAL A 91 -10.16 -5.64 -7.69
CA VAL A 91 -9.72 -5.07 -8.95
C VAL A 91 -9.94 -6.07 -10.08
N ARG A 92 -10.97 -5.84 -10.88
CA ARG A 92 -11.26 -6.65 -12.06
C ARG A 92 -10.19 -6.38 -13.12
N ASN A 93 -9.67 -7.45 -13.72
CA ASN A 93 -8.80 -7.36 -14.89
C ASN A 93 -9.67 -6.83 -16.05
N ALA A 94 -9.50 -5.54 -16.35
CA ALA A 94 -10.02 -4.91 -17.55
C ALA A 94 -8.95 -4.92 -18.63
#